data_AF-A0A2I1F233-F1
#
_entry.id   AF-A0A2I1F233-F1
#
_cell.length_a   1.000
_cell.length_b   1.000
_cell.length_c   1.000
_cell.angle_alpha   90.00
_cell.angle_beta   90.00
_cell.angle_gamma   90.00
#
_symmetry.space_group_name_H-M   'P 1'
#
loop_
_entity.id
_entity.type
_entity.pdbx_description
1 polymer ?
#
loop_
_entity_poly.entity_id
_entity_poly.type
_entity_poly.pdbx_seq_one_letter_code
_entity_poly.pdbx_strand_id
1 'polypeptide(L)'
;MKLSIPLTIVAIICIIALEQIEAFNTTLGIFVFFSQCKVWATDNFGNTVMDTGWLNCEDGDPNPTYHIREITANPYWLHAKVMGSKRKTKHRGPFNSNTCFNFGGNVFKWHFDQYNC
;
A
#
# COMPACT_ATOMS: atom_id res chain seq x y z
N MET A 1 -46.65 -4.94 -14.29
CA MET A 1 -45.60 -4.83 -15.31
C MET A 1 -44.49 -5.82 -14.99
N LYS A 2 -44.25 -6.83 -15.85
CA LYS A 2 -43.07 -7.72 -15.71
C LYS A 2 -41.91 -7.01 -16.37
N LEU A 3 -40.99 -6.48 -15.56
CA LEU A 3 -39.77 -5.85 -16.04
C LEU A 3 -38.84 -6.97 -16.57
N SER A 4 -38.93 -7.26 -17.86
CA SER A 4 -38.04 -8.21 -18.53
C SER A 4 -36.74 -7.49 -18.84
N ILE A 5 -35.79 -7.51 -17.90
CA ILE A 5 -34.44 -6.99 -18.18
C ILE A 5 -33.77 -8.00 -19.12
N PRO A 6 -33.41 -7.60 -20.35
CA PRO A 6 -32.78 -8.51 -21.30
C PRO A 6 -31.42 -8.97 -20.75
N LEU A 7 -31.13 -10.27 -20.89
CA LEU A 7 -29.92 -10.92 -20.38
C LEU A 7 -28.63 -10.19 -20.79
N THR A 8 -28.64 -9.53 -21.94
CA THR A 8 -27.53 -8.73 -22.46
C THR A 8 -27.20 -7.52 -21.60
N ILE A 9 -28.19 -6.84 -21.03
CA ILE A 9 -27.96 -5.69 -20.13
C ILE A 9 -27.35 -6.16 -18.81
N VAL A 10 -27.80 -7.31 -18.28
CA VAL A 10 -27.23 -7.91 -17.06
C VAL A 10 -25.77 -8.33 -17.31
N ALA A 11 -25.48 -8.94 -18.46
CA ALA A 11 -24.13 -9.34 -18.83
C ALA A 11 -23.19 -8.12 -18.96
N ILE A 12 -23.63 -7.03 -19.59
CA ILE A 12 -22.83 -5.81 -19.76
C ILE A 12 -22.54 -5.15 -18.40
N ILE A 13 -23.53 -5.05 -17.50
CA ILE A 13 -23.32 -4.48 -16.16
C ILE A 13 -22.32 -5.32 -15.33
N CYS A 14 -22.38 -6.66 -15.43
CA CYS A 14 -21.39 -7.53 -14.81
C CYS A 14 -19.98 -7.33 -15.38
N ILE A 15 -19.83 -7.13 -16.70
CA ILE A 15 -18.52 -6.93 -17.34
C ILE A 15 -17.93 -5.58 -16.93
N ILE A 16 -18.73 -4.51 -16.89
CA ILE A 16 -18.26 -3.17 -16.47
C ILE A 16 -17.86 -3.17 -14.97
N ALA A 17 -18.50 -3.98 -14.13
CA ALA A 17 -18.11 -4.16 -12.73
C ALA A 17 -16.84 -5.02 -12.55
N LEU A 18 -16.47 -5.82 -13.54
CA LEU A 18 -15.24 -6.63 -13.57
C LEU A 18 -14.05 -5.85 -14.17
N GLU A 19 -14.32 -4.80 -14.94
CA GLU A 19 -13.28 -3.96 -15.53
C GLU A 19 -12.62 -3.09 -14.45
N GLN A 20 -11.35 -3.42 -14.19
CA GLN A 20 -10.34 -2.65 -13.45
C GLN A 20 -10.17 -2.97 -11.96
N ILE A 21 -10.03 -4.26 -11.63
CA ILE A 21 -9.16 -4.63 -10.51
C ILE A 21 -7.72 -4.44 -11.02
N GLU A 22 -7.24 -3.20 -11.02
CA GLU A 22 -5.82 -2.95 -11.23
C GLU A 22 -5.07 -3.36 -9.96
N ALA A 23 -4.10 -4.24 -10.14
CA ALA A 23 -3.23 -4.72 -9.08
C ALA A 23 -1.82 -4.16 -9.30
N PHE A 24 -1.30 -3.46 -8.30
CA PHE A 24 0.07 -2.93 -8.30
C PHE A 24 0.90 -3.58 -7.21
N ASN A 25 2.18 -3.72 -7.47
CA ASN A 25 3.14 -4.17 -6.46
C ASN A 25 3.86 -2.98 -5.85
N THR A 26 3.88 -2.93 -4.51
CA THR A 26 4.81 -2.10 -3.77
C THR A 26 5.91 -2.97 -3.17
N THR A 27 7.16 -2.63 -3.46
CA THR A 27 8.35 -3.23 -2.85
C THR A 27 8.84 -2.33 -1.73
N LEU A 28 8.89 -2.86 -0.52
CA LEU A 28 9.28 -2.14 0.69
C LEU A 28 10.60 -2.73 1.19
N GLY A 29 11.71 -1.99 1.04
CA GLY A 29 12.95 -2.28 1.76
C GLY A 29 12.86 -1.68 3.15
N ILE A 30 12.76 -2.51 4.19
CA ILE A 30 12.52 -2.08 5.57
C ILE A 30 13.77 -2.29 6.42
N PHE A 31 14.20 -1.23 7.10
CA PHE A 31 15.23 -1.26 8.13
C PHE A 31 15.12 -0.06 9.09
N VAL A 32 14.45 -0.24 10.23
CA VAL A 32 14.29 0.80 11.25
C VAL A 32 14.75 0.29 12.61
N PHE A 33 15.84 0.87 13.12
CA PHE A 33 16.42 0.51 14.41
C PHE A 33 15.47 0.71 15.60
N PHE A 34 15.56 -0.26 16.50
CA PHE A 34 14.94 -0.46 17.80
C PHE A 34 13.43 -0.22 17.83
N SER A 35 12.72 -0.66 16.78
CA SER A 35 11.28 -0.39 16.68
C SER A 35 10.52 -1.35 15.78
N GLN A 36 9.21 -1.40 16.03
CA GLN A 36 8.23 -1.88 15.06
C GLN A 36 7.83 -0.77 14.08
N CYS A 37 7.40 -1.14 12.89
CA CYS A 37 6.89 -0.22 11.89
C CYS A 37 5.73 -0.84 11.10
N LYS A 38 4.95 0.01 10.46
CA LYS A 38 3.74 -0.34 9.74
C LYS A 38 3.69 0.42 8.43
N VAL A 39 3.32 -0.27 7.36
CA VAL A 39 2.95 0.33 6.08
C VAL A 39 1.53 -0.11 5.72
N TRP A 40 0.71 0.82 5.25
CA TRP A 40 -0.62 0.48 4.73
C TRP A 40 -0.91 1.32 3.49
N ALA A 41 -1.79 0.82 2.64
CA ALA A 41 -2.28 1.54 1.48
C ALA A 41 -3.77 1.86 1.63
N THR A 42 -4.17 3.03 1.13
CA THR A 42 -5.58 3.40 1.00
C THR A 42 -5.96 3.68 -0.45
N ASP A 43 -7.22 3.42 -0.79
CA ASP A 43 -7.83 3.88 -2.03
C ASP A 43 -8.15 5.40 -1.99
N ASN A 44 -8.77 5.91 -3.06
CA ASN A 44 -9.18 7.31 -3.20
C ASN A 44 -10.31 7.74 -2.26
N PHE A 45 -11.00 6.79 -1.64
CA PHE A 45 -12.04 7.03 -0.65
C PHE A 45 -11.50 6.95 0.78
N GLY A 46 -10.22 6.61 0.96
CA GLY A 46 -9.58 6.43 2.25
C GLY A 46 -9.77 5.04 2.87
N ASN A 47 -10.32 4.07 2.13
CA ASN A 47 -10.44 2.70 2.62
C ASN A 47 -9.08 2.00 2.56
N THR A 48 -8.74 1.23 3.59
CA THR A 48 -7.52 0.42 3.60
C THR A 48 -7.65 -0.74 2.62
N VAL A 49 -6.73 -0.82 1.66
CA VAL A 49 -6.68 -1.87 0.63
C VAL A 49 -5.46 -2.80 0.78
N MET A 50 -4.48 -2.42 1.60
CA MET A 50 -3.35 -3.25 1.99
C MET A 50 -2.84 -2.81 3.37
N ASP A 51 -2.48 -3.75 4.23
CA ASP A 51 -1.91 -3.45 5.55
C ASP A 51 -0.85 -4.51 5.90
N THR A 52 0.36 -4.08 6.25
CA THR A 52 1.42 -4.99 6.67
C THR A 52 1.25 -5.52 8.10
N GLY A 53 0.37 -4.91 8.90
CA GLY A 53 0.42 -4.97 10.35
C GLY A 53 1.67 -4.29 10.91
N TRP A 54 1.88 -4.40 12.22
CA TRP A 54 3.14 -4.00 12.85
C TRP A 54 4.19 -5.09 12.61
N LEU A 55 5.20 -4.74 11.83
CA LEU A 55 6.36 -5.58 11.55
C LEU A 55 7.47 -5.30 12.55
N ASN A 56 8.29 -6.30 12.85
CA ASN A 56 9.60 -6.04 13.44
C ASN A 56 10.50 -5.46 12.35
N CYS A 57 10.86 -4.17 12.46
CA CYS A 57 11.55 -3.46 11.38
C CYS A 57 13.06 -3.46 11.52
N GLU A 58 13.59 -4.08 12.56
CA GLU A 58 15.00 -4.42 12.71
C GLU A 58 15.38 -5.73 12.03
N ASP A 59 14.38 -6.51 11.58
CA ASP A 59 14.65 -7.78 10.93
C ASP A 59 15.44 -7.54 9.64
N GLY A 60 16.62 -8.15 9.53
CA GLY A 60 17.57 -7.95 8.43
C GLY A 60 18.84 -7.18 8.76
N ASP A 61 18.97 -6.54 9.94
CA ASP A 61 20.16 -5.75 10.35
C ASP A 61 21.50 -6.45 9.99
N PRO A 62 22.40 -5.84 9.18
CA PRO A 62 22.41 -4.45 8.68
C PRO A 62 21.78 -4.21 7.31
N ASN A 63 21.16 -5.21 6.71
CA ASN A 63 20.57 -5.12 5.38
C ASN A 63 19.04 -4.95 5.45
N PRO A 64 18.42 -4.20 4.53
CA PRO A 64 16.97 -4.08 4.51
C PRO A 64 16.31 -5.42 4.15
N THR A 65 15.25 -5.77 4.87
CA THR A 65 14.36 -6.86 4.49
C THR A 65 13.33 -6.36 3.48
N TYR A 66 13.22 -7.05 2.35
CA TYR A 66 12.31 -6.67 1.27
C TYR A 66 10.96 -7.37 1.39
N HIS A 67 9.90 -6.57 1.35
CA HIS A 67 8.52 -7.03 1.36
C HIS A 67 7.80 -6.54 0.11
N ILE A 68 7.33 -7.47 -0.72
CA ILE A 68 6.45 -7.16 -1.84
C ILE A 68 5.00 -7.29 -1.36
N ARG A 69 4.16 -6.30 -1.68
CA ARG A 69 2.74 -6.28 -1.36
C ARG A 69 1.94 -5.89 -2.60
N GLU A 70 0.90 -6.66 -2.86
CA GLU A 70 -0.09 -6.36 -3.89
C GLU A 70 -1.11 -5.35 -3.36
N ILE A 71 -1.51 -4.40 -4.20
CA ILE A 71 -2.47 -3.34 -3.90
C ILE A 71 -3.51 -3.32 -5.01
N THR A 72 -4.76 -3.55 -4.64
CA THR A 72 -5.92 -3.63 -5.56
C THR A 72 -6.68 -2.30 -5.61
N ALA A 73 -5.99 -1.21 -5.96
CA ALA A 73 -6.60 0.12 -6.10
C ALA A 73 -5.83 1.01 -7.07
N ASN A 74 -6.57 1.74 -7.93
CA ASN A 74 -6.04 2.81 -8.78
C ASN A 74 -6.89 4.09 -8.64
N PRO A 75 -6.34 5.24 -8.17
CA PRO A 75 -5.03 5.38 -7.57
C PRO A 75 -5.00 4.87 -6.12
N TYR A 76 -3.79 4.66 -5.59
CA TYR A 76 -3.57 4.34 -4.18
C TYR A 76 -2.59 5.31 -3.51
N TRP A 77 -2.66 5.38 -2.17
CA TRP A 77 -1.72 6.12 -1.33
C TRP A 77 -1.04 5.19 -0.35
N LEU A 78 0.26 5.37 -0.15
CA LEU A 78 1.01 4.65 0.86
C LEU A 78 1.22 5.49 2.10
N HIS A 79 1.11 4.83 3.23
CA HIS A 79 1.27 5.42 4.54
C HIS A 79 2.26 4.60 5.34
N ALA A 80 3.15 5.27 6.08
CA ALA A 80 4.15 4.61 6.91
C ALA A 80 4.21 5.22 8.31
N LYS A 81 4.40 4.38 9.33
CA LYS A 81 4.54 4.79 10.72
C LYS A 81 5.53 3.89 11.46
N VAL A 82 6.30 4.49 12.37
CA VAL A 82 7.19 3.79 13.30
C VAL A 82 6.59 3.86 14.71
N MET A 83 6.52 2.73 15.40
CA MET A 83 6.03 2.64 16.78
C MET A 83 6.92 3.47 17.71
N GLY A 84 6.34 4.14 18.71
CA GLY A 84 7.09 5.03 19.63
C GLY A 84 7.57 6.35 19.01
N SER A 85 7.51 6.51 17.68
CA SER A 85 7.93 7.76 17.03
C SER A 85 6.90 8.87 17.16
N LYS A 86 7.35 10.04 17.63
CA LYS A 86 6.55 11.28 17.64
C LYS A 86 6.39 11.93 16.26
N ARG A 87 7.09 11.45 15.24
CA ARG A 87 6.96 11.97 13.87
C ARG A 87 5.58 11.64 13.29
N LYS A 88 5.03 12.56 12.50
CA LYS A 88 3.77 12.34 11.77
C LYS A 88 3.90 11.14 10.83
N THR A 89 2.77 10.46 10.58
CA THR A 89 2.66 9.44 9.54
C THR A 89 3.14 10.02 8.21
N LYS A 90 3.98 9.28 7.49
CA LYS A 90 4.38 9.69 6.14
C LYS A 90 3.31 9.23 5.18
N HIS A 91 2.84 10.14 4.34
CA HIS A 91 1.84 9.91 3.32
C HIS A 91 2.49 10.14 1.95
N ARG A 92 2.24 9.23 1.00
CA ARG A 92 2.87 9.17 -0.33
C ARG A 92 1.82 8.79 -1.38
N GLY A 93 1.94 9.37 -2.57
CA GLY A 93 1.00 9.16 -3.68
C GLY A 93 0.27 10.45 -4.07
N PRO A 94 -0.79 10.35 -4.91
CA PRO A 94 -1.34 9.11 -5.46
C PRO A 94 -0.37 8.35 -6.38
N PHE A 95 -0.52 7.03 -6.45
CA PHE A 95 0.20 6.15 -7.36
C PHE A 95 -0.78 5.36 -8.23
N ASN A 96 -0.38 5.09 -9.46
CA ASN A 96 -1.09 4.31 -10.48
C ASN A 96 -0.15 3.32 -11.19
N SER A 97 0.89 2.88 -10.46
CA SER A 97 1.94 2.00 -10.96
C SER A 97 2.61 1.26 -9.80
N ASN A 98 3.51 0.33 -10.14
CA ASN A 98 4.37 -0.31 -9.15
C ASN A 98 5.33 0.70 -8.52
N THR A 99 5.62 0.54 -7.23
CA THR A 99 6.50 1.47 -6.49
C THR A 99 7.52 0.75 -5.64
N CYS A 100 8.69 1.38 -5.44
CA CYS A 100 9.72 0.91 -4.53
C CYS A 100 10.04 1.96 -3.48
N PHE A 101 10.14 1.53 -2.22
CA PHE A 101 10.35 2.41 -1.07
C PHE A 101 11.45 1.92 -0.15
N ASN A 102 12.29 2.85 0.29
CA ASN A 102 13.24 2.64 1.36
C ASN A 102 12.66 3.21 2.66
N PHE A 103 12.30 2.31 3.58
CA PHE A 103 11.81 2.61 4.91
C PHE A 103 12.94 2.40 5.92
N GLY A 104 13.73 3.45 6.12
CA GLY A 104 14.96 3.40 6.90
C GLY A 104 14.98 4.30 8.14
N GLY A 105 15.96 4.09 9.03
CA GLY A 105 16.36 5.01 10.09
C GLY A 105 16.14 4.47 11.49
N ASN A 106 15.63 5.30 12.41
CA ASN A 106 15.31 4.90 13.79
C ASN A 106 14.05 5.61 14.31
N VAL A 107 13.62 5.24 15.52
CA VAL A 107 12.42 5.80 16.17
C VAL A 107 12.36 7.34 16.19
N PHE A 108 13.51 8.02 16.31
CA PHE A 108 13.60 9.49 16.35
C PHE A 108 13.71 10.11 14.96
N LYS A 109 14.40 9.45 14.03
CA LYS A 109 14.72 9.94 12.69
C LYS A 109 14.61 8.81 11.67
N TRP A 110 13.41 8.63 11.13
CA TRP A 110 13.12 7.69 10.05
C TRP A 110 12.65 8.39 8.78
N HIS A 111 12.82 7.69 7.66
CA HIS A 111 12.41 8.09 6.32
C HIS A 111 11.53 7.03 5.65
N PHE A 112 10.80 7.43 4.62
CA PHE A 112 9.97 6.53 3.80
C PHE A 112 9.92 7.17 2.42
N ASP A 113 10.96 6.87 1.65
CA ASP A 113 11.31 7.62 0.47
C ASP A 113 11.29 6.68 -0.73
N GLN A 114 10.67 7.15 -1.80
CA GLN A 114 10.54 6.41 -3.05
C GLN A 114 11.88 6.41 -3.77
N TYR A 115 12.21 5.30 -4.41
CA TYR A 115 13.34 5.18 -5.32
C TYR A 115 12.92 4.41 -6.57
N ASN A 116 13.79 4.38 -7.58
CA ASN A 116 13.52 3.62 -8.79
C ASN A 116 13.61 2.12 -8.50
N CYS A 117 12.50 1.43 -8.75
CA CYS A 117 12.58 0.04 -9.16
C CYS A 117 13.39 -0.04 -10.47
#